data_AF-A0A524RMA3-F1
#
_entry.id   AF-A0A524RMA3-F1
#
_cell.length_a   1.000
_cell.length_b   1.000
_cell.length_c   1.000
_cell.angle_alpha   90.00
_cell.angle_beta   90.00
_cell.angle_gamma   90.00
#
_symmetry.space_group_name_H-M   'P 1'
#
loop_
_entity.id
_entity.type
_entity.pdbx_description
1 polymer ?
#
loop_
_entity_poly.entity_id
_entity_poly.type
_entity_poly.pdbx_seq_one_letter_code
_entity_poly.pdbx_strand_id
1 'polypeptide(L)'
;MAIHWERLAGDTSAFAIRIAFMDDPDEGQGASTDASLSWGAFQIWVNGWNLCAHLEEDERVESAHWYLLPLLEWFVDQWNPLLHEERLPCKVADEAWTGLGETRFPPPALNEAEESLWESSWHGWWSRHAIHGAREGGIFPDVVFRRFQDRIEVSWGDSRSQGVPNHVAFERRPGVVRLEPSRVAVPLYDALEGAAAHLSSIAPESSRIAELKRAIPGLRMPQQDDSRVMWLAGLGVDEASIRQGWNRFKRQIAAFSEEERNVLLATSGDSPLLTEGSCHAALMFGTMAPTVQEQDVMVLAGSLLRLTSPDGDCEAMAR
;
A
#
# COMPACT_ATOMS: atom_id res chain seq x y z
N MET A 1 -13.92 14.97 -25.23
CA MET A 1 -13.03 15.59 -24.22
C MET A 1 -11.60 15.49 -24.74
N ALA A 2 -10.84 16.59 -24.74
CA ALA A 2 -9.45 16.58 -25.22
C ALA A 2 -8.51 16.12 -24.09
N ILE A 3 -7.54 15.28 -24.41
CA ILE A 3 -6.46 14.90 -23.48
C ILE A 3 -5.37 15.95 -23.60
N HIS A 4 -5.03 16.62 -22.49
CA HIS A 4 -3.99 17.65 -22.46
C HIS A 4 -2.64 17.12 -22.01
N TRP A 5 -2.66 16.03 -21.24
CA TRP A 5 -1.46 15.36 -20.77
C TRP A 5 -1.77 13.90 -20.49
N GLU A 6 -0.81 13.01 -20.78
CA GLU A 6 -0.89 11.62 -20.39
C GLU A 6 0.49 11.05 -20.06
N ARG A 7 0.50 10.05 -19.18
CA ARG A 7 1.68 9.24 -18.90
C ARG A 7 1.26 7.81 -18.60
N LEU A 8 1.81 6.88 -19.38
CA LEU A 8 1.85 5.46 -19.08
C LEU A 8 3.22 5.14 -18.46
N ALA A 9 3.21 4.57 -17.26
CA ALA A 9 4.41 4.11 -16.58
C ALA A 9 4.31 2.60 -16.31
N GLY A 10 5.41 1.88 -16.55
CA GLY A 10 5.49 0.42 -16.38
C GLY A 10 5.23 -0.38 -17.65
N ASP A 11 4.94 -1.66 -17.46
CA ASP A 11 4.69 -2.65 -18.52
C ASP A 11 3.31 -3.26 -18.33
N THR A 12 2.40 -2.99 -19.27
CA THR A 12 1.01 -3.48 -19.21
C THR A 12 0.90 -5.00 -19.12
N SER A 13 1.91 -5.75 -19.55
CA SER A 13 1.96 -7.22 -19.42
C SER A 13 2.29 -7.70 -18.00
N ALA A 14 2.82 -6.83 -17.14
CA ALA A 14 3.20 -7.13 -15.77
C ALA A 14 2.50 -6.21 -14.76
N PHE A 15 2.90 -4.94 -14.73
CA PHE A 15 2.27 -3.89 -13.94
C PHE A 15 2.47 -2.54 -14.62
N ALA A 16 1.39 -1.79 -14.78
CA ALA A 16 1.46 -0.43 -15.30
C ALA A 16 0.34 0.44 -14.73
N ILE A 17 0.58 1.74 -14.73
CA ILE A 17 -0.43 2.77 -14.42
C ILE A 17 -0.42 3.79 -15.54
N ARG A 18 -1.60 4.24 -15.93
CA ARG A 18 -1.77 5.39 -16.83
C ARG A 18 -2.65 6.42 -16.17
N ILE A 19 -2.18 7.66 -16.24
CA ILE A 19 -2.93 8.85 -15.84
C ILE A 19 -3.00 9.75 -17.06
N ALA A 20 -4.19 10.28 -17.33
CA ALA A 20 -4.41 11.31 -18.33
C ALA A 20 -5.25 12.44 -17.73
N PHE A 21 -4.91 13.70 -18.02
CA PHE A 21 -5.71 14.86 -17.61
C PHE A 21 -6.48 15.43 -18.79
N MET A 22 -7.70 15.87 -18.52
CA MET A 22 -8.68 16.30 -19.50
C MET A 22 -9.47 17.50 -18.97
N ASP A 23 -10.22 18.16 -19.84
CA ASP A 23 -11.17 19.18 -19.38
C ASP A 23 -12.20 18.56 -18.42
N ASP A 24 -12.42 19.24 -17.30
CA ASP A 24 -13.49 18.92 -16.35
C ASP A 24 -14.85 19.15 -17.03
N PRO A 25 -15.70 18.10 -17.18
CA PRO A 25 -17.00 18.21 -17.85
C PRO A 25 -17.97 19.06 -17.04
N ASP A 26 -17.76 19.19 -15.73
CA ASP A 26 -18.60 19.97 -14.82
C ASP A 26 -18.07 21.40 -14.65
N GLU A 27 -16.98 21.77 -15.33
CA GLU A 27 -16.35 23.10 -15.26
C GLU A 27 -16.06 23.55 -13.81
N GLY A 28 -15.68 22.61 -12.95
CA GLY A 28 -15.41 22.84 -11.53
C GLY A 28 -16.64 22.89 -10.62
N GLN A 29 -17.84 22.61 -11.13
CA GLN A 29 -19.04 22.54 -10.30
C GLN A 29 -18.97 21.34 -9.34
N GLY A 30 -18.96 21.62 -8.04
CA GLY A 30 -18.93 20.58 -7.01
C GLY A 30 -17.53 20.06 -6.65
N ALA A 31 -16.47 20.64 -7.22
CA ALA A 31 -15.08 20.35 -6.90
C ALA A 31 -14.33 21.64 -6.51
N SER A 32 -13.21 21.49 -5.79
CA SER A 32 -12.29 22.62 -5.63
C SER A 32 -11.56 22.90 -6.95
N THR A 33 -11.02 24.11 -7.10
CA THR A 33 -10.24 24.48 -8.30
C THR A 33 -9.09 23.50 -8.54
N ASP A 34 -8.36 23.11 -7.48
CA ASP A 34 -7.27 22.14 -7.59
C ASP A 34 -7.75 20.75 -8.04
N ALA A 35 -8.89 20.30 -7.53
CA ALA A 35 -9.46 19.01 -7.91
C ALA A 35 -9.93 19.03 -9.37
N SER A 36 -10.61 20.09 -9.80
CA SER A 36 -11.07 20.29 -11.18
C SER A 36 -9.91 20.21 -12.19
N LEU A 37 -8.75 20.80 -11.88
CA LEU A 37 -7.53 20.71 -12.69
C LEU A 37 -7.00 19.27 -12.85
N SER A 38 -7.38 18.37 -11.96
CA SER A 38 -6.98 16.97 -11.96
C SER A 38 -8.03 16.03 -12.54
N TRP A 39 -9.13 16.56 -13.09
CA TRP A 39 -10.09 15.73 -13.79
C TRP A 39 -9.40 14.95 -14.91
N GLY A 40 -9.62 13.63 -14.94
CA GLY A 40 -8.81 12.77 -15.77
C GLY A 40 -9.25 11.33 -15.81
N ALA A 41 -8.47 10.54 -16.54
CA ALA A 41 -8.66 9.11 -16.72
C ALA A 41 -7.53 8.34 -16.00
N PHE A 42 -7.90 7.33 -15.21
CA PHE A 42 -7.00 6.43 -14.52
C PHE A 42 -7.16 4.99 -15.04
N GLN A 43 -6.03 4.35 -15.32
CA GLN A 43 -5.96 2.94 -15.68
C GLN A 43 -4.86 2.25 -14.87
N ILE A 44 -5.14 1.02 -14.44
CA ILE A 44 -4.18 0.15 -13.79
C ILE A 44 -4.20 -1.22 -14.47
N TRP A 45 -3.01 -1.71 -14.83
CA TRP A 45 -2.81 -3.02 -15.41
C TRP A 45 -2.06 -3.93 -14.46
N VAL A 46 -2.52 -5.17 -14.37
CA VAL A 46 -1.85 -6.25 -13.65
C VAL A 46 -1.88 -7.50 -14.51
N ASN A 47 -0.71 -8.05 -14.84
CA ASN A 47 -0.54 -9.26 -15.64
C ASN A 47 -1.33 -9.24 -16.97
N GLY A 48 -1.27 -8.13 -17.71
CA GLY A 48 -1.99 -7.95 -18.98
C GLY A 48 -3.45 -7.50 -18.83
N TRP A 49 -4.00 -7.49 -17.61
CA TRP A 49 -5.39 -7.14 -17.37
C TRP A 49 -5.54 -5.69 -16.97
N ASN A 50 -6.28 -4.91 -17.77
CA ASN A 50 -6.80 -3.61 -17.35
C ASN A 50 -7.90 -3.84 -16.29
N LEU A 51 -7.64 -3.41 -15.05
CA LEU A 51 -8.60 -3.56 -13.95
C LEU A 51 -9.64 -2.43 -13.94
N CYS A 52 -9.37 -1.30 -14.63
CA CYS A 52 -10.35 -0.22 -14.79
C CYS A 52 -11.37 -0.50 -15.89
N ALA A 53 -11.23 -1.58 -16.68
CA ALA A 53 -12.18 -1.90 -17.73
C ALA A 53 -13.54 -2.30 -17.13
N HIS A 54 -14.61 -1.61 -17.54
CA HIS A 54 -15.97 -1.80 -17.05
C HIS A 54 -17.01 -1.50 -18.13
N LEU A 55 -18.25 -1.88 -17.86
CA LEU A 55 -19.40 -1.51 -18.67
C LEU A 55 -20.10 -0.29 -18.05
N GLU A 56 -20.45 0.69 -18.87
CA GLU A 56 -21.38 1.79 -18.56
C GLU A 56 -22.46 1.82 -19.65
N GLU A 57 -23.72 1.58 -19.30
CA GLU A 57 -24.85 1.59 -20.25
C GLU A 57 -24.61 0.74 -21.53
N ASP A 58 -24.04 -0.46 -21.35
CA ASP A 58 -23.62 -1.41 -22.42
C ASP A 58 -22.41 -0.97 -23.27
N GLU A 59 -21.81 0.19 -22.98
CA GLU A 59 -20.54 0.61 -23.57
C GLU A 59 -19.36 0.19 -22.70
N ARG A 60 -18.31 -0.33 -23.36
CA ARG A 60 -17.08 -0.74 -22.68
C ARG A 60 -16.17 0.46 -22.50
N VAL A 61 -15.96 0.83 -21.24
CA VAL A 61 -15.08 1.93 -20.84
C VAL A 61 -13.78 1.35 -20.30
N GLU A 62 -12.64 1.84 -20.80
CA GLU A 62 -11.31 1.32 -20.46
C GLU A 62 -10.66 2.06 -19.28
N SER A 63 -11.23 3.16 -18.81
CA SER A 63 -10.61 4.02 -17.79
C SER A 63 -11.63 4.45 -16.75
N ALA A 64 -11.21 4.55 -15.49
CA ALA A 64 -11.98 5.24 -14.47
C ALA A 64 -11.79 6.75 -14.64
N HIS A 65 -12.88 7.51 -14.80
CA HIS A 65 -12.83 8.97 -14.93
C HIS A 65 -13.25 9.63 -13.62
N TRP A 66 -12.41 10.51 -13.08
CA TRP A 66 -12.72 11.28 -11.87
C TRP A 66 -11.72 12.43 -11.65
N TYR A 67 -11.91 13.18 -10.56
CA TYR A 67 -10.89 14.05 -9.99
C TYR A 67 -9.75 13.19 -9.41
N LEU A 68 -8.57 13.22 -10.02
CA LEU A 68 -7.48 12.31 -9.68
C LEU A 68 -6.57 12.83 -8.56
N LEU A 69 -6.63 14.12 -8.20
CA LEU A 69 -5.77 14.69 -7.16
C LEU A 69 -5.83 13.94 -5.82
N PRO A 70 -7.01 13.59 -5.27
CA PRO A 70 -7.10 12.76 -4.06
C PRO A 70 -6.44 11.38 -4.20
N LEU A 71 -6.53 10.76 -5.39
CA LEU A 71 -5.87 9.48 -5.67
C LEU A 71 -4.34 9.62 -5.66
N LEU A 72 -3.80 10.69 -6.25
CA LEU A 72 -2.36 10.95 -6.27
C LEU A 72 -1.83 11.20 -4.85
N GLU A 73 -2.55 11.99 -4.06
CA GLU A 73 -2.22 12.26 -2.65
C GLU A 73 -2.27 10.97 -1.84
N TRP A 74 -3.31 10.16 -2.01
CA TRP A 74 -3.43 8.88 -1.33
C TRP A 74 -2.25 7.95 -1.62
N PHE A 75 -1.80 7.82 -2.86
CA PHE A 75 -0.64 6.98 -3.17
C PHE A 75 0.65 7.47 -2.48
N VAL A 76 0.80 8.80 -2.34
CA VAL A 76 1.96 9.39 -1.65
C VAL A 76 1.87 9.17 -0.14
N ASP A 77 0.70 9.44 0.45
CA ASP A 77 0.47 9.31 1.89
C ASP A 77 0.55 7.84 2.34
N GLN A 78 0.06 6.92 1.50
CA GLN A 78 0.01 5.50 1.79
C GLN A 78 1.19 4.72 1.20
N TRP A 79 2.23 5.40 0.69
CA TRP A 79 3.36 4.75 0.03
C TRP A 79 3.99 3.62 0.86
N ASN A 80 4.27 3.93 2.13
CA ASN A 80 4.91 2.98 3.03
C ASN A 80 3.98 1.80 3.36
N PRO A 81 2.74 1.97 3.86
CA PRO A 81 1.85 0.84 4.14
C PRO A 81 1.57 -0.01 2.89
N LEU A 82 1.30 0.59 1.73
CA LEU A 82 1.06 -0.15 0.47
C LEU A 82 2.20 -1.13 0.12
N LEU A 83 3.44 -0.71 0.35
CA LEU A 83 4.63 -1.45 -0.08
C LEU A 83 5.35 -2.22 1.02
N HIS A 84 5.00 -1.99 2.30
CA HIS A 84 5.75 -2.51 3.45
C HIS A 84 4.88 -3.09 4.57
N GLU A 85 3.57 -2.81 4.63
CA GLU A 85 2.68 -3.45 5.61
C GLU A 85 2.17 -4.78 5.07
N GLU A 86 2.48 -5.88 5.77
CA GLU A 86 2.13 -7.25 5.33
C GLU A 86 0.87 -7.79 5.99
N ARG A 87 0.67 -7.45 7.27
CA ARG A 87 -0.31 -8.09 8.14
C ARG A 87 -1.71 -7.56 7.83
N LEU A 88 -2.64 -8.49 7.60
CA LEU A 88 -4.07 -8.18 7.51
C LEU A 88 -4.64 -7.73 8.86
N PRO A 89 -5.67 -6.86 8.87
CA PRO A 89 -6.24 -6.32 10.10
C PRO A 89 -6.84 -7.44 10.98
N CYS A 90 -7.41 -8.45 10.32
CA CYS A 90 -8.08 -9.58 10.92
C CYS A 90 -7.49 -10.85 10.29
N LYS A 91 -6.79 -11.68 11.08
CA LYS A 91 -5.96 -12.82 10.61
C LYS A 91 -6.79 -14.01 10.07
N VAL A 92 -7.48 -13.85 8.94
CA VAL A 92 -8.47 -14.84 8.50
C VAL A 92 -8.27 -15.34 7.06
N ALA A 93 -7.40 -14.73 6.25
CA ALA A 93 -7.20 -15.15 4.86
C ALA A 93 -5.75 -15.02 4.35
N ASP A 94 -5.45 -15.76 3.28
CA ASP A 94 -4.16 -15.73 2.58
C ASP A 94 -4.02 -14.55 1.60
N GLU A 95 -5.15 -13.99 1.15
CA GLU A 95 -5.25 -12.92 0.14
C GLU A 95 -5.98 -11.71 0.73
N ALA A 96 -5.51 -10.50 0.43
CA ALA A 96 -6.01 -9.28 1.04
C ALA A 96 -7.45 -8.97 0.69
N TRP A 97 -7.79 -8.99 -0.60
CA TRP A 97 -9.15 -8.68 -1.04
C TRP A 97 -10.18 -9.65 -0.44
N THR A 98 -9.93 -10.96 -0.57
CA THR A 98 -10.79 -12.01 -0.01
C THR A 98 -10.91 -11.86 1.51
N GLY A 99 -9.78 -11.67 2.20
CA GLY A 99 -9.74 -11.48 3.64
C GLY A 99 -10.52 -10.26 4.11
N LEU A 100 -10.43 -9.14 3.40
CA LEU A 100 -11.24 -7.95 3.70
C LEU A 100 -12.74 -8.23 3.56
N GLY A 101 -13.14 -8.97 2.53
CA GLY A 101 -14.53 -9.37 2.33
C GLY A 101 -15.05 -10.26 3.48
N GLU A 102 -14.28 -11.27 3.86
CA GLU A 102 -14.64 -12.22 4.93
C GLU A 102 -14.67 -11.58 6.33
N THR A 103 -13.86 -10.54 6.54
CA THR A 103 -13.69 -9.91 7.86
C THR A 103 -14.36 -8.55 8.00
N ARG A 104 -15.15 -8.16 7.00
CA ARG A 104 -15.87 -6.88 6.97
C ARG A 104 -16.73 -6.65 8.21
N PHE A 105 -17.32 -7.71 8.76
CA PHE A 105 -18.13 -7.65 9.96
C PHE A 105 -17.43 -8.35 11.11
N PRO A 106 -17.49 -7.80 12.34
CA PRO A 106 -16.93 -8.46 13.51
C PRO A 106 -17.63 -9.80 13.78
N PRO A 107 -16.92 -10.80 14.33
CA PRO A 107 -17.54 -12.04 14.80
C PRO A 107 -18.64 -11.76 15.85
N PRO A 108 -19.80 -12.44 15.80
CA PRO A 108 -20.92 -12.20 16.72
C PRO A 108 -20.62 -12.48 18.21
N ALA A 109 -19.46 -13.05 18.52
CA ALA A 109 -19.05 -13.39 19.88
C ALA A 109 -18.26 -12.27 20.57
N LEU A 110 -17.88 -11.21 19.85
CA LEU A 110 -17.16 -10.07 20.41
C LEU A 110 -18.10 -9.21 21.27
N ASN A 111 -17.54 -8.55 22.29
CA ASN A 111 -18.26 -7.50 23.00
C ASN A 111 -18.15 -6.14 22.27
N GLU A 112 -18.98 -5.17 22.64
CA GLU A 112 -19.06 -3.85 21.97
C GLU A 112 -17.69 -3.12 21.84
N ALA A 113 -16.83 -3.24 22.86
CA ALA A 113 -15.50 -2.63 22.81
C ALA A 113 -14.58 -3.36 21.82
N GLU A 114 -14.65 -4.70 21.77
CA GLU A 114 -13.90 -5.52 20.81
C GLU A 114 -14.42 -5.31 19.38
N GLU A 115 -15.73 -5.17 19.19
CA GLU A 115 -16.34 -4.84 17.90
C GLU A 115 -15.86 -3.48 17.38
N SER A 116 -15.87 -2.46 18.24
CA SER A 116 -15.38 -1.12 17.88
C SER A 116 -13.90 -1.13 17.47
N LEU A 117 -13.07 -1.92 18.17
CA LEU A 117 -11.66 -2.11 17.83
C LEU A 117 -11.48 -2.87 16.52
N TRP A 118 -12.31 -3.88 16.27
CA TRP A 118 -12.33 -4.64 15.02
C TRP A 118 -12.64 -3.72 13.84
N GLU A 119 -13.73 -2.96 13.91
CA GLU A 119 -14.16 -2.04 12.85
C GLU A 119 -13.11 -0.97 12.57
N SER A 120 -12.54 -0.38 13.63
CA SER A 120 -11.49 0.63 13.50
C SER A 120 -10.23 0.06 12.85
N SER A 121 -9.81 -1.15 13.24
CA SER A 121 -8.63 -1.82 12.66
C SER A 121 -8.86 -2.20 11.21
N TRP A 122 -10.04 -2.78 10.91
CA TRP A 122 -10.43 -3.15 9.55
C TRP A 122 -10.48 -1.93 8.63
N HIS A 123 -11.20 -0.88 9.05
CA HIS A 123 -11.36 0.34 8.25
C HIS A 123 -10.02 1.07 8.08
N GLY A 124 -9.24 1.19 9.16
CA GLY A 124 -7.94 1.83 9.13
C GLY A 124 -6.97 1.12 8.18
N TRP A 125 -6.98 -0.21 8.13
CA TRP A 125 -6.17 -0.95 7.17
C TRP A 125 -6.71 -0.80 5.74
N TRP A 126 -8.02 -1.01 5.55
CA TRP A 126 -8.67 -0.87 4.25
C TRP A 126 -8.40 0.51 3.61
N SER A 127 -8.47 1.59 4.39
CA SER A 127 -8.26 2.95 3.89
C SER A 127 -6.82 3.22 3.44
N ARG A 128 -5.82 2.51 4.01
CA ARG A 128 -4.41 2.62 3.58
C ARG A 128 -4.08 1.74 2.37
N HIS A 129 -4.83 0.67 2.15
CA HIS A 129 -4.44 -0.40 1.22
C HIS A 129 -5.33 -0.52 -0.02
N ALA A 130 -6.58 -0.05 0.02
CA ALA A 130 -7.53 -0.16 -1.08
C ALA A 130 -7.67 1.17 -1.84
N ILE A 131 -7.66 1.12 -3.18
CA ILE A 131 -7.89 2.30 -4.03
C ILE A 131 -9.25 2.98 -3.70
N HIS A 132 -10.25 2.21 -3.28
CA HIS A 132 -11.54 2.76 -2.84
C HIS A 132 -11.42 3.72 -1.64
N GLY A 133 -10.34 3.65 -0.85
CA GLY A 133 -10.04 4.62 0.20
C GLY A 133 -9.79 6.03 -0.34
N ALA A 134 -9.41 6.17 -1.61
CA ALA A 134 -9.10 7.45 -2.25
C ALA A 134 -10.24 8.01 -3.14
N ARG A 135 -11.38 7.32 -3.20
CA ARG A 135 -12.32 7.52 -4.32
C ARG A 135 -13.08 8.85 -4.31
N GLU A 136 -13.32 9.45 -3.15
CA GLU A 136 -14.14 10.68 -3.00
C GLU A 136 -15.39 10.72 -3.92
N GLY A 137 -16.09 9.60 -4.06
CA GLY A 137 -17.27 9.45 -4.93
C GLY A 137 -17.03 8.85 -6.31
N GLY A 138 -15.79 8.78 -6.77
CA GLY A 138 -15.39 8.23 -8.07
C GLY A 138 -15.55 6.71 -8.20
N ILE A 139 -15.64 6.27 -9.45
CA ILE A 139 -15.80 4.87 -9.84
C ILE A 139 -14.42 4.26 -10.10
N PHE A 140 -13.69 3.96 -9.03
CA PHE A 140 -12.42 3.24 -9.11
C PHE A 140 -12.60 1.72 -8.99
N PRO A 141 -11.70 0.91 -9.58
CA PRO A 141 -11.73 -0.54 -9.38
C PRO A 141 -11.43 -0.90 -7.93
N ASP A 142 -12.01 -2.00 -7.47
CA ASP A 142 -11.75 -2.54 -6.12
C ASP A 142 -10.41 -3.28 -6.13
N VAL A 143 -9.33 -2.52 -5.92
CA VAL A 143 -7.95 -3.02 -5.92
C VAL A 143 -7.32 -2.74 -4.58
N VAL A 144 -6.66 -3.77 -4.03
CA VAL A 144 -5.98 -3.76 -2.73
C VAL A 144 -4.52 -4.15 -2.95
N PHE A 145 -3.62 -3.34 -2.39
CA PHE A 145 -2.19 -3.62 -2.36
C PHE A 145 -1.77 -4.00 -0.96
N ARG A 146 -0.75 -4.83 -0.81
CA ARG A 146 0.00 -4.96 0.44
C ARG A 146 1.36 -5.59 0.19
N ARG A 147 2.23 -5.53 1.20
CA ARG A 147 3.39 -6.42 1.23
C ARG A 147 2.92 -7.87 1.42
N PHE A 148 3.59 -8.80 0.74
CA PHE A 148 3.45 -10.24 0.97
C PHE A 148 4.84 -10.86 0.89
N GLN A 149 5.48 -11.08 2.04
CA GLN A 149 6.84 -11.63 2.11
C GLN A 149 7.86 -10.78 1.34
N ASP A 150 8.44 -11.30 0.25
CA ASP A 150 9.36 -10.61 -0.65
C ASP A 150 8.64 -9.91 -1.83
N ARG A 151 7.31 -10.00 -1.90
CA ARG A 151 6.47 -9.52 -3.01
C ARG A 151 5.53 -8.40 -2.59
N ILE A 152 4.95 -7.75 -3.59
CA ILE A 152 3.72 -6.95 -3.45
C ILE A 152 2.57 -7.78 -3.97
N GLU A 153 1.58 -8.01 -3.11
CA GLU A 153 0.31 -8.56 -3.52
C GLU A 153 -0.55 -7.43 -4.07
N VAL A 154 -1.06 -7.61 -5.29
CA VAL A 154 -2.13 -6.82 -5.88
C VAL A 154 -3.31 -7.75 -6.05
N SER A 155 -4.35 -7.54 -5.26
CA SER A 155 -5.59 -8.32 -5.30
C SER A 155 -6.75 -7.42 -5.65
N TRP A 156 -7.75 -7.97 -6.34
CA TRP A 156 -8.92 -7.20 -6.77
C TRP A 156 -10.15 -8.08 -6.74
N GLY A 157 -11.31 -7.44 -6.78
CA GLY A 157 -12.55 -8.14 -7.02
C GLY A 157 -13.71 -7.26 -7.42
N ASP A 158 -14.90 -7.74 -7.13
CA ASP A 158 -16.16 -7.24 -7.69
C ASP A 158 -17.04 -6.56 -6.64
N SER A 159 -16.46 -6.12 -5.52
CA SER A 159 -17.23 -5.42 -4.49
C SER A 159 -17.85 -4.17 -5.08
N ARG A 160 -19.18 -4.09 -4.94
CA ARG A 160 -19.90 -2.90 -5.33
C ARG A 160 -19.67 -1.80 -4.31
N SER A 161 -19.13 -0.70 -4.81
CA SER A 161 -19.01 0.53 -4.05
C SER A 161 -20.38 1.19 -3.89
N GLN A 162 -20.74 1.62 -2.67
CA GLN A 162 -21.98 2.37 -2.45
C GLN A 162 -21.97 3.64 -3.31
N GLY A 163 -23.11 3.96 -3.92
CA GLY A 163 -23.29 5.11 -4.81
C GLY A 163 -22.99 4.84 -6.29
N VAL A 164 -22.37 3.70 -6.63
CA VAL A 164 -22.13 3.33 -8.03
C VAL A 164 -23.44 2.84 -8.68
N PRO A 165 -23.82 3.34 -9.87
CA PRO A 165 -25.02 2.90 -10.56
C PRO A 165 -25.04 1.40 -10.85
N ASN A 166 -26.22 0.78 -10.85
CA ASN A 166 -26.36 -0.67 -11.05
C ASN A 166 -25.88 -1.19 -12.41
N HIS A 167 -25.84 -0.32 -13.41
CA HIS A 167 -25.37 -0.63 -14.76
C HIS A 167 -23.85 -0.59 -14.88
N VAL A 168 -23.14 -0.11 -13.84
CA VAL A 168 -21.67 -0.10 -13.81
C VAL A 168 -21.16 -1.39 -13.19
N ALA A 169 -20.34 -2.12 -13.94
CA ALA A 169 -19.70 -3.34 -13.47
C ALA A 169 -18.31 -3.51 -14.11
N PHE A 170 -17.29 -3.68 -13.27
CA PHE A 170 -15.94 -4.00 -13.73
C PHE A 170 -15.91 -5.41 -14.34
N GLU A 171 -15.22 -5.55 -15.47
CA GLU A 171 -15.22 -6.79 -16.26
C GLU A 171 -14.44 -7.93 -15.60
N ARG A 172 -13.50 -7.58 -14.73
CA ARG A 172 -12.53 -8.53 -14.18
C ARG A 172 -13.12 -9.25 -12.98
N ARG A 173 -13.13 -10.58 -13.09
CA ARG A 173 -13.39 -11.47 -11.95
C ARG A 173 -12.32 -11.25 -10.87
N PRO A 174 -12.65 -11.52 -9.59
CA PRO A 174 -11.66 -11.45 -8.53
C PRO A 174 -10.40 -12.25 -8.83
N GLY A 175 -9.27 -11.70 -8.39
CA GLY A 175 -7.97 -12.28 -8.67
C GLY A 175 -6.87 -11.64 -7.85
N VAL A 176 -5.70 -12.28 -7.92
CA VAL A 176 -4.50 -11.87 -7.18
C VAL A 176 -3.27 -12.11 -8.04
N VAL A 177 -2.31 -11.19 -7.96
CA VAL A 177 -0.97 -11.36 -8.51
C VAL A 177 0.04 -10.88 -7.48
N ARG A 178 1.14 -11.62 -7.34
CA ARG A 178 2.27 -11.25 -6.48
C ARG A 178 3.44 -10.86 -7.36
N LEU A 179 3.88 -9.62 -7.23
CA LEU A 179 4.88 -9.00 -8.10
C LEU A 179 6.15 -8.67 -7.30
N GLU A 180 7.28 -8.58 -7.99
CA GLU A 180 8.48 -7.97 -7.42
C GLU A 180 8.17 -6.52 -6.99
N PRO A 181 8.59 -6.07 -5.80
CA PRO A 181 8.28 -4.73 -5.30
C PRO A 181 8.68 -3.60 -6.24
N SER A 182 9.86 -3.70 -6.86
CA SER A 182 10.35 -2.71 -7.81
C SER A 182 9.48 -2.60 -9.07
N ARG A 183 8.82 -3.69 -9.50
CA ARG A 183 7.88 -3.68 -10.63
C ARG A 183 6.59 -2.90 -10.34
N VAL A 184 6.27 -2.68 -9.06
CA VAL A 184 5.10 -1.88 -8.65
C VAL A 184 5.53 -0.45 -8.30
N ALA A 185 6.54 -0.31 -7.45
CA ALA A 185 6.98 0.97 -6.90
C ALA A 185 7.53 1.92 -7.98
N VAL A 186 8.34 1.43 -8.92
CA VAL A 186 8.94 2.32 -9.93
C VAL A 186 7.89 2.90 -10.88
N PRO A 187 7.00 2.10 -11.52
CA PRO A 187 5.93 2.65 -12.34
C PRO A 187 5.00 3.60 -11.59
N LEU A 188 4.65 3.28 -10.34
CA LEU A 188 3.79 4.13 -9.53
C LEU A 188 4.46 5.49 -9.25
N TYR A 189 5.73 5.48 -8.82
CA TYR A 189 6.49 6.70 -8.59
C TYR A 189 6.58 7.57 -9.86
N ASP A 190 6.92 6.96 -10.99
CA ASP A 190 7.10 7.65 -12.26
C ASP A 190 5.79 8.30 -12.73
N ALA A 191 4.66 7.62 -12.55
CA ALA A 191 3.34 8.16 -12.85
C ALA A 191 3.00 9.37 -11.94
N LEU A 192 3.24 9.24 -10.62
CA LEU A 192 3.01 10.31 -9.64
C LEU A 192 3.87 11.54 -9.94
N GLU A 193 5.17 11.35 -10.17
CA GLU A 193 6.11 12.43 -10.48
C GLU A 193 5.70 13.17 -11.74
N GLY A 194 5.33 12.43 -12.80
CA GLY A 194 4.84 13.02 -14.04
C GLY A 194 3.56 13.84 -13.84
N ALA A 195 2.58 13.26 -13.14
CA ALA A 195 1.28 13.89 -12.91
C ALA A 195 1.41 15.17 -12.08
N ALA A 196 2.15 15.12 -10.97
CA ALA A 196 2.38 16.29 -10.11
C ALA A 196 3.22 17.36 -10.81
N ALA A 197 4.18 16.99 -11.65
CA ALA A 197 4.94 17.94 -12.46
C ALA A 197 4.04 18.69 -13.45
N HIS A 198 3.12 17.98 -14.12
CA HIS A 198 2.16 18.60 -15.03
C HIS A 198 1.19 19.53 -14.31
N LEU A 199 0.53 19.06 -13.25
CA LEU A 199 -0.40 19.87 -12.44
C LEU A 199 0.28 21.14 -11.92
N SER A 200 1.51 21.03 -11.43
CA SER A 200 2.29 22.18 -10.96
C SER A 200 2.68 23.16 -12.07
N SER A 201 2.74 22.72 -13.34
CA SER A 201 3.05 23.60 -14.47
C SER A 201 1.85 24.44 -14.89
N ILE A 202 0.63 23.93 -14.70
CA ILE A 202 -0.61 24.61 -15.07
C ILE A 202 -1.22 25.43 -13.92
N ALA A 203 -0.90 25.09 -12.67
CA ALA A 203 -1.32 25.83 -11.47
C ALA A 203 -0.15 26.00 -10.48
N PRO A 204 0.86 26.81 -10.82
CA PRO A 204 2.04 27.04 -9.98
C PRO A 204 1.74 27.71 -8.62
N GLU A 205 0.61 28.41 -8.52
CA GLU A 205 0.13 29.08 -7.31
C GLU A 205 -0.62 28.18 -6.32
N SER A 206 -1.00 26.98 -6.73
CA SER A 206 -1.74 26.04 -5.87
C SER A 206 -0.83 25.47 -4.77
N SER A 207 -1.17 25.74 -3.51
CA SER A 207 -0.43 25.20 -2.36
C SER A 207 -0.58 23.68 -2.25
N ARG A 208 -1.76 23.13 -2.54
CA ARG A 208 -2.05 21.69 -2.48
C ARG A 208 -1.24 20.92 -3.51
N ILE A 209 -1.22 21.39 -4.76
CA ILE A 209 -0.40 20.78 -5.83
C ILE A 209 1.10 20.94 -5.53
N ALA A 210 1.52 22.09 -5.00
CA ALA A 210 2.90 22.30 -4.58
C ALA A 210 3.33 21.38 -3.42
N GLU A 211 2.41 21.06 -2.50
CA GLU A 211 2.62 20.07 -1.44
C GLU A 211 2.78 18.66 -2.01
N LEU A 212 1.88 18.21 -2.90
CA LEU A 212 1.99 16.92 -3.58
C LEU A 212 3.33 16.78 -4.31
N LYS A 213 3.70 17.78 -5.12
CA LYS A 213 4.97 17.79 -5.86
C LYS A 213 6.20 17.75 -4.95
N ARG A 214 6.12 18.34 -3.75
CA ARG A 214 7.20 18.31 -2.75
C ARG A 214 7.27 16.98 -2.02
N ALA A 215 6.12 16.36 -1.75
CA ALA A 215 6.03 15.10 -1.03
C ALA A 215 6.59 13.92 -1.84
N ILE A 216 6.42 13.92 -3.17
CA ILE A 216 6.88 12.82 -4.04
C ILE A 216 8.40 12.59 -3.96
N PRO A 217 9.31 13.58 -4.14
CA PRO A 217 10.73 13.38 -3.90
C PRO A 217 11.06 12.95 -2.46
N GLY A 218 10.23 13.33 -1.49
CA GLY A 218 10.30 12.89 -0.09
C GLY A 218 10.21 11.37 0.08
N LEU A 219 9.57 10.67 -0.86
CA LEU A 219 9.50 9.20 -0.89
C LEU A 219 10.86 8.55 -1.18
N ARG A 220 11.85 9.28 -1.71
CA ARG A 220 13.22 8.75 -1.98
C ARG A 220 14.23 9.07 -0.87
N MET A 221 13.80 9.81 0.14
CA MET A 221 14.68 10.32 1.17
C MET A 221 15.12 9.21 2.13
N PRO A 222 16.41 9.12 2.53
CA PRO A 222 16.91 8.10 3.46
C PRO A 222 16.18 8.08 4.82
N GLN A 223 15.58 9.20 5.23
CA GLN A 223 14.76 9.27 6.44
C GLN A 223 13.54 8.33 6.41
N GLN A 224 13.13 7.85 5.21
CA GLN A 224 12.06 6.88 5.05
C GLN A 224 12.48 5.46 5.45
N ASP A 225 13.79 5.14 5.50
CA ASP A 225 14.25 3.77 5.69
C ASP A 225 13.83 3.18 7.04
N ASP A 226 13.95 3.95 8.13
CA ASP A 226 13.45 3.52 9.45
C ASP A 226 11.93 3.32 9.47
N SER A 227 11.19 4.16 8.72
CA SER A 227 9.73 4.04 8.58
C SER A 227 9.34 2.78 7.80
N ARG A 228 10.05 2.44 6.72
CA ARG A 228 9.80 1.24 5.92
C ARG A 228 10.05 -0.03 6.70
N VAL A 229 11.17 -0.09 7.42
CA VAL A 229 11.50 -1.23 8.29
C VAL A 229 10.50 -1.34 9.43
N MET A 230 10.06 -0.21 10.00
CA MET A 230 8.98 -0.16 10.99
C MET A 230 7.68 -0.79 10.46
N TRP A 231 7.25 -0.44 9.25
CA TRP A 231 6.06 -1.02 8.62
C TRP A 231 6.22 -2.50 8.32
N LEU A 232 7.38 -2.93 7.81
CA LEU A 232 7.70 -4.34 7.61
C LEU A 232 7.64 -5.14 8.92
N ALA A 233 8.11 -4.55 10.02
CA ALA A 233 8.07 -5.21 11.33
C ALA A 233 6.64 -5.43 11.84
N GLY A 234 5.66 -4.60 11.43
CA GLY A 234 4.24 -4.82 11.70
C GLY A 234 3.88 -4.92 13.19
N LEU A 235 4.61 -4.20 14.05
CA LEU A 235 4.48 -4.28 15.52
C LEU A 235 3.29 -3.46 16.07
N GLY A 236 2.12 -3.62 15.47
CA GLY A 236 0.89 -2.90 15.84
C GLY A 236 -0.25 -3.19 14.85
N VAL A 237 -1.34 -2.43 14.98
CA VAL A 237 -2.53 -2.53 14.09
C VAL A 237 -2.81 -1.23 13.33
N ASP A 238 -2.21 -0.13 13.79
CA ASP A 238 -2.26 1.19 13.19
C ASP A 238 -0.86 1.83 13.24
N GLU A 239 -0.66 2.94 12.52
CA GLU A 239 0.66 3.58 12.43
C GLU A 239 1.22 3.97 13.81
N ALA A 240 0.37 4.48 14.71
CA ALA A 240 0.80 4.97 16.02
C ALA A 240 1.32 3.81 16.90
N SER A 241 0.56 2.71 16.95
CA SER A 241 0.91 1.49 17.67
C SER A 241 2.12 0.80 17.04
N ILE A 242 2.20 0.73 15.71
CA ILE A 242 3.37 0.21 14.96
C ILE A 242 4.63 1.00 15.33
N ARG A 243 4.55 2.33 15.32
CA ARG A 243 5.67 3.21 15.70
C ARG A 243 6.08 3.02 17.16
N GLN A 244 5.11 2.89 18.06
CA GLN A 244 5.39 2.64 19.47
C GLN A 244 6.05 1.27 19.68
N GLY A 245 5.54 0.23 19.02
CA GLY A 245 6.09 -1.13 19.02
C GLY A 245 7.53 -1.14 18.49
N TRP A 246 7.76 -0.47 17.37
CA TRP A 246 9.08 -0.32 16.77
C TRP A 246 10.09 0.39 17.68
N ASN A 247 9.68 1.50 18.31
CA ASN A 247 10.54 2.20 19.26
C ASN A 247 10.82 1.38 20.52
N ARG A 248 9.89 0.53 20.95
CA ARG A 248 10.14 -0.44 22.03
C ARG A 248 11.15 -1.49 21.59
N PHE A 249 10.97 -2.07 20.41
CA PHE A 249 11.89 -3.03 19.83
C PHE A 249 13.32 -2.48 19.69
N LYS A 250 13.48 -1.28 19.11
CA LYS A 250 14.80 -0.61 18.97
C LYS A 250 15.51 -0.43 20.31
N ARG A 251 14.77 -0.12 21.38
CA ARG A 251 15.34 0.00 22.73
C ARG A 251 15.79 -1.35 23.30
N GLN A 252 15.07 -2.42 23.01
CA GLN A 252 15.42 -3.77 23.49
C GLN A 252 16.68 -4.30 22.80
N ILE A 253 16.78 -4.14 21.48
CA ILE A 253 17.97 -4.57 20.73
C ILE A 253 19.18 -3.64 20.91
N ALA A 254 19.04 -2.51 21.59
CA ALA A 254 20.15 -1.60 21.88
C ALA A 254 21.26 -2.26 22.72
N ALA A 255 20.93 -3.33 23.46
CA ALA A 255 21.88 -4.13 24.22
C ALA A 255 22.76 -5.04 23.33
N PHE A 256 22.36 -5.31 22.09
CA PHE A 256 23.18 -6.05 21.14
C PHE A 256 24.30 -5.18 20.56
N SER A 257 25.37 -5.84 20.10
CA SER A 257 26.45 -5.21 19.37
C SER A 257 25.96 -4.61 18.04
N GLU A 258 26.74 -3.70 17.47
CA GLU A 258 26.39 -3.05 16.20
C GLU A 258 26.28 -4.07 15.05
N GLU A 259 27.16 -5.06 15.02
CA GLU A 259 27.15 -6.14 14.02
C GLU A 259 25.88 -6.98 14.12
N GLU A 260 25.49 -7.39 15.33
CA GLU A 260 24.25 -8.14 15.57
C GLU A 260 23.01 -7.32 15.16
N ARG A 261 22.97 -6.02 15.50
CA ARG A 261 21.87 -5.14 15.07
C ARG A 261 21.80 -5.02 13.56
N ASN A 262 22.95 -4.91 12.89
CA ASN A 262 23.00 -4.83 11.43
C ASN A 262 22.48 -6.12 10.78
N VAL A 263 22.76 -7.29 11.35
CA VAL A 263 22.21 -8.57 10.86
C VAL A 263 20.69 -8.65 11.06
N LEU A 264 20.18 -8.24 12.23
CA LEU A 264 18.75 -8.26 12.54
C LEU A 264 17.94 -7.30 11.65
N LEU A 265 18.51 -6.13 11.38
CA LEU A 265 17.90 -5.04 10.61
C LEU A 265 18.33 -5.03 9.15
N ALA A 266 19.13 -6.02 8.72
CA ALA A 266 19.61 -6.11 7.35
C ALA A 266 18.44 -6.11 6.39
N THR A 267 18.51 -5.24 5.40
CA THR A 267 17.60 -5.20 4.27
C THR A 267 18.40 -5.48 3.01
N SER A 268 17.76 -6.06 2.02
CA SER A 268 18.40 -6.27 0.72
C SER A 268 18.06 -5.08 -0.18
N GLY A 269 18.95 -4.76 -1.11
CA GLY A 269 18.69 -3.79 -2.17
C GLY A 269 19.05 -2.33 -1.83
N ASP A 270 19.33 -1.58 -2.90
CA ASP A 270 19.76 -0.17 -2.85
C ASP A 270 18.64 0.78 -3.32
N SER A 271 17.39 0.32 -3.35
CA SER A 271 16.29 1.12 -3.88
C SER A 271 15.91 2.23 -2.90
N PRO A 272 15.94 3.51 -3.31
CA PRO A 272 15.53 4.60 -2.44
C PRO A 272 14.01 4.64 -2.23
N LEU A 273 13.22 3.84 -2.95
CA LEU A 273 11.75 3.84 -2.91
C LEU A 273 11.17 2.76 -2.01
N LEU A 274 11.92 1.70 -1.74
CA LEU A 274 11.41 0.50 -1.10
C LEU A 274 12.53 -0.27 -0.44
N THR A 275 12.15 -1.07 0.56
CA THR A 275 13.05 -2.02 1.21
C THR A 275 12.88 -3.39 0.55
N GLU A 276 13.94 -3.88 -0.12
CA GLU A 276 13.93 -5.22 -0.72
C GLU A 276 14.31 -6.30 0.31
N GLY A 277 13.89 -7.53 0.01
CA GLY A 277 13.99 -8.63 0.95
C GLY A 277 13.12 -8.42 2.19
N SER A 278 13.35 -9.27 3.18
CA SER A 278 12.67 -9.17 4.46
C SER A 278 13.73 -8.99 5.52
N CYS A 279 13.65 -7.95 6.35
CA CYS A 279 14.54 -7.90 7.50
C CYS A 279 14.21 -9.09 8.40
N HIS A 280 15.22 -9.79 8.88
CA HIS A 280 15.03 -11.00 9.67
C HIS A 280 14.17 -10.74 10.92
N ALA A 281 14.24 -9.52 11.46
CA ALA A 281 13.34 -9.03 12.49
C ALA A 281 11.86 -8.98 12.02
N ALA A 282 11.56 -8.47 10.82
CA ALA A 282 10.20 -8.44 10.28
C ALA A 282 9.62 -9.83 10.04
N LEU A 283 10.42 -10.77 9.51
CA LEU A 283 9.97 -12.16 9.29
C LEU A 283 9.57 -12.85 10.59
N MET A 284 10.33 -12.63 11.68
CA MET A 284 10.00 -13.24 12.96
C MET A 284 8.86 -12.52 13.67
N PHE A 285 8.92 -11.19 13.79
CA PHE A 285 7.95 -10.44 14.58
C PHE A 285 6.61 -10.22 13.89
N GLY A 286 6.55 -10.28 12.56
CA GLY A 286 5.29 -10.28 11.81
C GLY A 286 4.42 -11.51 12.10
N THR A 287 5.03 -12.65 12.45
CA THR A 287 4.31 -13.90 12.79
C THR A 287 3.92 -13.98 14.27
N MET A 288 4.41 -13.07 15.10
CA MET A 288 4.26 -13.13 16.54
C MET A 288 2.85 -12.73 17.02
N ALA A 289 2.42 -13.38 18.10
CA ALA A 289 1.16 -13.06 18.77
C ALA A 289 1.24 -11.65 19.38
N PRO A 290 0.13 -10.88 19.43
CA PRO A 290 0.10 -9.55 20.05
C PRO A 290 0.46 -9.54 21.55
N THR A 291 0.57 -10.72 22.17
CA THR A 291 0.90 -10.93 23.60
C THR A 291 2.40 -11.12 23.87
N VAL A 292 3.26 -10.94 22.88
CA VAL A 292 4.70 -11.17 23.01
C VAL A 292 5.32 -10.18 23.98
N GLN A 293 5.95 -10.73 25.01
CA GLN A 293 6.60 -9.97 26.07
C GLN A 293 8.03 -9.60 25.67
N GLU A 294 8.62 -8.65 26.39
CA GLU A 294 9.98 -8.18 26.09
C GLU A 294 11.02 -9.31 26.10
N GLN A 295 10.80 -10.31 26.95
CA GLN A 295 11.69 -11.46 27.09
C GLN A 295 11.61 -12.40 25.86
N ASP A 296 10.44 -12.52 25.23
CA ASP A 296 10.24 -13.33 24.03
C ASP A 296 10.98 -12.72 22.83
N VAL A 297 10.95 -11.39 22.70
CA VAL A 297 11.68 -10.64 21.66
C VAL A 297 13.18 -10.91 21.74
N MET A 298 13.75 -10.85 22.94
CA MET A 298 15.17 -11.10 23.17
C MET A 298 15.56 -12.56 22.88
N VAL A 299 14.72 -13.52 23.27
CA VAL A 299 14.96 -14.95 23.01
C VAL A 299 14.93 -15.24 21.51
N LEU A 300 14.00 -14.64 20.77
CA LEU A 300 13.91 -14.83 19.34
C LEU A 300 15.04 -14.15 18.60
N ALA A 301 15.31 -12.88 18.89
CA ALA A 301 16.42 -12.16 18.27
C ALA A 301 17.76 -12.88 18.50
N GLY A 302 18.02 -13.36 19.72
CA GLY A 302 19.21 -14.16 20.02
C GLY A 302 19.24 -15.55 19.36
N SER A 303 18.08 -16.16 19.11
CA SER A 303 17.99 -17.40 18.33
C SER A 303 18.29 -17.16 16.85
N LEU A 304 17.79 -16.05 16.30
CA LEU A 304 18.02 -15.69 14.91
C LEU A 304 19.49 -15.36 14.65
N LEU A 305 20.12 -14.57 15.50
CA LEU A 305 21.56 -14.28 15.40
C LEU A 305 22.42 -15.55 15.36
N ARG A 306 22.04 -16.57 16.15
CA ARG A 306 22.70 -17.88 16.14
C ARG A 306 22.49 -18.64 14.82
N LEU A 307 21.32 -18.51 14.20
CA LEU A 307 21.00 -19.15 12.91
C LEU A 307 21.63 -18.42 11.72
N THR A 308 21.86 -17.11 11.83
CA THR A 308 22.43 -16.28 10.76
C THR A 308 23.95 -16.09 10.87
N SER A 309 24.58 -16.55 11.94
CA SER A 309 26.05 -16.49 12.10
C SER A 309 26.74 -17.51 11.18
N PRO A 310 27.84 -17.16 10.49
CA PRO A 310 28.60 -18.07 9.63
C PRO A 310 29.10 -19.35 10.32
N ASP A 311 29.23 -19.32 11.65
CA ASP A 311 29.67 -20.44 12.50
C ASP A 311 28.49 -21.29 13.04
N GLY A 312 27.26 -21.03 12.59
CA GLY A 312 26.06 -21.73 13.05
C GLY A 312 26.00 -23.19 12.58
N ASP A 313 26.38 -24.12 13.46
CA ASP A 313 26.20 -25.56 13.27
C ASP A 313 24.73 -25.91 12.96
N CYS A 314 24.43 -26.15 11.68
CA CYS A 314 23.15 -26.70 11.22
C CYS A 314 22.86 -28.11 11.77
N GLU A 315 23.82 -28.77 12.43
CA GLU A 315 23.66 -30.13 12.97
C GLU A 315 22.85 -30.22 14.27
N ALA A 316 22.65 -29.11 15.00
CA ALA A 316 22.00 -29.16 16.32
C ALA A 316 20.46 -29.31 16.27
N MET A 317 19.82 -29.19 15.10
CA MET A 317 18.35 -29.24 14.98
C MET A 317 17.78 -30.61 14.55
N ALA A 318 18.62 -31.63 14.39
CA ALA A 318 18.18 -33.00 14.06
C ALA A 318 17.91 -33.89 15.30
N ARG A 319 17.72 -33.31 16.49
CA ARG A 319 17.40 -34.06 17.73
C ARG A 319 16.22 -33.47 18.47
#